data_AF-A0ABD0R4V2-F1
#
_entry.id   AF-A0ABD0R4V2-F1
#
_cell.length_a   1.000
_cell.length_b   1.000
_cell.length_c   1.000
_cell.angle_alpha   90.00
_cell.angle_beta   90.00
_cell.angle_gamma   90.00
#
_symmetry.space_group_name_H-M   'P 1'
#
loop_
_entity.id
_entity.type
_entity.pdbx_description
1 polymer ?
#
loop_
_entity_poly.entity_id
_entity_poly.type
_entity_poly.pdbx_seq_one_letter_code
_entity_poly.pdbx_strand_id
1 'polypeptide(L)' 'LNIQVEDVRIRPILSSYRRRIPVTEGYVEVKDGGKWKQICDDEVICGMFGFPGDKRYN' A
#
# COMPACT_ATOMS: atom_id res chain seq x y z
N LEU A 1 17.24 4.25 7.81
CA LEU A 1 16.32 5.38 7.53
C LEU A 1 15.55 5.72 8.82
N ASN A 2 15.42 6.99 9.19
CA ASN A 2 14.51 7.40 10.27
C ASN A 2 13.26 7.98 9.60
N ILE A 3 12.17 7.21 9.58
CA ILE A 3 10.90 7.57 8.93
C ILE A 3 9.92 7.94 10.04
N GLN A 4 9.39 9.16 10.03
CA GLN A 4 8.31 9.57 10.91
C GLN A 4 7.00 9.42 10.13
N VAL A 5 6.23 8.39 10.47
CA VAL A 5 4.99 8.07 9.75
C VAL A 5 3.87 8.97 10.25
N GLU A 6 3.53 9.99 9.44
CA GLU A 6 2.38 10.87 9.69
C GLU A 6 1.05 10.19 9.30
N ASP A 7 1.07 9.46 8.19
CA ASP A 7 -0.11 8.85 7.58
C ASP A 7 0.27 7.68 6.68
N VAL A 8 -0.67 6.75 6.45
CA VAL A 8 -0.49 5.54 5.62
C VAL A 8 -1.67 5.38 4.68
N ARG A 9 -1.40 5.13 3.39
CA ARG A 9 -2.45 4.83 2.41
C ARG A 9 -2.06 3.73 1.44
N ILE A 10 -3.08 3.13 0.83
CA ILE A 10 -2.92 2.24 -0.31
C ILE A 10 -3.24 3.03 -1.59
N ARG A 11 -2.25 3.20 -2.47
CA ARG A 11 -2.44 3.80 -3.79
C ARG A 11 -2.91 2.72 -4.78
N PRO A 12 -4.15 2.78 -5.29
CA PRO A 12 -4.67 1.77 -6.20
C PRO A 12 -3.87 1.75 -7.51
N ILE A 13 -3.48 0.54 -7.93
CA ILE A 13 -2.72 0.31 -9.18
C ILE A 13 -3.63 0.22 -10.41
N LEU A 14 -4.85 -0.30 -10.23
CA LEU A 14 -5.83 -0.43 -11.30
C LEU A 14 -6.90 0.66 -11.16
N SER A 15 -7.28 1.27 -12.28
CA SER A 15 -8.35 2.29 -12.32
C SER A 15 -9.68 1.76 -11.80
N SER A 16 -9.95 0.46 -11.99
CA SER A 16 -11.11 -0.24 -11.45
C SER A 16 -11.15 -0.26 -9.92
N TYR A 17 -10.00 -0.22 -9.25
CA TYR A 17 -9.91 -0.26 -7.79
C TYR A 17 -10.08 1.11 -7.15
N ARG A 18 -9.92 2.21 -7.90
CA ARG A 18 -10.13 3.57 -7.39
C ARG A 18 -11.53 3.82 -6.83
N ARG A 19 -12.53 3.04 -7.27
CA ARG A 19 -13.92 3.13 -6.82
C ARG A 19 -14.26 2.16 -5.68
N ARG A 20 -13.36 1.23 -5.33
CA ARG A 20 -13.57 0.32 -4.20
C ARG A 20 -13.19 1.04 -2.91
N ILE A 21 -14.11 1.03 -1.95
CA ILE A 21 -13.87 1.58 -0.61
C ILE A 21 -14.22 0.46 0.38
N PRO A 22 -13.25 -0.02 1.17
CA PRO A 22 -11.84 0.38 1.19
C PRO A 22 -11.05 -0.12 -0.05
N VAL A 23 -9.99 0.59 -0.43
CA VAL A 23 -9.00 0.09 -1.41
C VAL A 23 -8.14 -0.96 -0.69
N THR A 24 -8.22 -2.21 -1.12
CA THR A 24 -7.48 -3.32 -0.50
C THR A 24 -6.22 -3.71 -1.26
N GLU A 25 -6.10 -3.33 -2.53
CA GLU A 25 -4.99 -3.72 -3.42
C GLU A 25 -4.31 -2.49 -4.03
N GLY A 26 -3.00 -2.37 -3.82
CA GLY A 26 -2.18 -1.27 -4.34
C GLY A 26 -0.82 -1.15 -3.69
N TYR A 27 -0.10 -0.05 -3.96
CA TYR A 27 1.17 0.27 -3.31
C TYR A 27 0.94 0.91 -1.94
N VAL A 28 1.68 0.49 -0.92
CA VAL A 28 1.67 1.15 0.38
C VAL A 28 2.56 2.39 0.31
N GLU A 29 1.98 3.54 0.64
CA GLU A 29 2.67 4.80 0.75
C GLU A 29 2.54 5.34 2.18
N VAL A 30 3.64 5.87 2.70
CA VAL A 30 3.67 6.60 3.96
C VAL A 30 3.94 8.07 3.70
N LYS A 31 3.35 8.91 4.53
CA LYS A 31 3.64 10.34 4.55
C LYS A 31 4.73 10.62 5.58
N ASP A 32 5.84 11.18 5.12
CA ASP A 32 7.01 11.53 5.93
C ASP A 32 7.50 12.93 5.53
N GLY A 33 7.45 13.87 6.48
CA GLY A 33 7.81 15.27 6.25
C GLY A 33 6.91 15.93 5.19
N GLY A 34 5.61 15.65 5.23
CA GLY A 34 4.64 16.17 4.25
C GLY A 34 4.67 15.50 2.87
N LYS A 35 5.61 14.58 2.60
CA LYS A 35 5.77 13.92 1.29
C LYS A 35 5.34 12.46 1.35
N TRP A 36 4.62 12.02 0.33
CA TRP A 36 4.28 10.61 0.15
C TRP A 36 5.49 9.84 -0.40
N LYS A 37 5.83 8.73 0.25
CA LYS A 37 6.92 7.83 -0.11
C LYS A 37 6.40 6.41 -0.17
N GLN A 38 6.72 5.70 -1.24
CA GLN A 38 6.46 4.27 -1.35
C GLN A 38 7.51 3.51 -0.52
N ILE A 39 7.09 2.58 0.33
CA ILE A 39 8.01 1.73 1.09
C ILE A 39 8.25 0.45 0.29
N CYS A 40 9.52 0.17 0.00
CA CYS A 40 9.99 -1.06 -0.63
C CYS A 40 11.25 -1.54 0.12
N ASP A 41 11.40 -2.83 0.34
CA ASP A 41 12.65 -3.44 0.83
C ASP A 41 13.00 -4.64 -0.06
N ASP A 42 14.27 -5.00 -0.25
CA ASP A 42 14.68 -6.01 -1.24
C ASP A 42 14.14 -7.43 -0.93
N GLU A 43 13.82 -7.73 0.34
CA GLU A 43 13.17 -8.98 0.77
C GLU A 43 11.63 -8.94 0.71
N VAL A 44 11.03 -7.76 0.49
CA VAL A 44 9.58 -7.55 0.45
C VAL A 44 9.20 -7.07 -0.94
N ILE A 45 8.47 -7.89 -1.72
CA ILE A 45 8.03 -7.47 -3.06
C ILE A 45 7.15 -6.22 -2.96
N CYS A 46 7.77 -5.08 -3.23
CA CYS A 46 7.11 -3.80 -3.30
C CYS A 46 6.32 -3.69 -4.60
N GLY A 47 5.05 -4.06 -4.54
CA GLY A 47 4.21 -4.24 -5.73
C GLY A 47 3.39 -5.52 -5.71
N MET A 48 3.50 -6.35 -4.68
CA MET A 48 2.44 -7.32 -4.41
C MET A 48 1.16 -6.55 -4.07
N PHE A 49 0.16 -6.73 -4.94
CA PHE A 49 -1.25 -6.44 -4.72
C PHE A 49 -1.54 -6.60 -3.22
N GLY A 50 -1.69 -5.49 -2.50
CA GLY A 50 -1.79 -5.45 -1.04
C GLY A 50 -2.49 -6.69 -0.50
N PHE A 51 -1.82 -7.44 0.41
CA PHE A 51 -2.16 -8.79 0.86
C PHE A 51 -3.18 -9.48 -0.07
N PRO A 52 -2.77 -10.31 -1.06
CA PRO A 52 -3.72 -11.02 -1.91
C PRO A 52 -4.74 -11.62 -0.97
N GLY A 53 -5.98 -11.11 -1.05
CA GLY A 53 -6.88 -11.05 0.10
C GLY A 53 -6.75 -12.30 0.93
N ASP A 54 -6.61 -12.17 2.26
CA ASP A 54 -6.68 -13.26 3.22
C ASP A 54 -7.98 -14.03 2.92
N LYS A 55 -7.90 -14.90 1.92
CA LYS A 55 -8.94 -15.78 1.48
C LYS A 55 -8.78 -16.88 2.47
N ARG A 56 -9.44 -16.70 3.62
CA ARG A 56 -9.93 -17.84 4.38
C ARG A 56 -10.78 -18.66 3.42
N TYR A 57 -10.14 -19.57 2.72
CA TYR A 57 -10.78 -20.79 2.30
C TYR A 57 -11.10 -21.49 3.63
N ASN A 58 -12.38 -21.54 3.99
CA ASN A 58 -12.86 -22.51 4.98
C ASN A 58 -12.49 -23.92 4.51
#